data_AF-A0A8T4NNY1-F1
#
_entry.id   AF-A0A8T4NNY1-F1
#
_cell.length_a   1.000
_cell.length_b   1.000
_cell.length_c   1.000
_cell.angle_alpha   90.00
_cell.angle_beta   90.00
_cell.angle_gamma   90.00
#
_symmetry.space_group_name_H-M   'P 1'
#
loop_
_entity.id
_entity.type
_entity.pdbx_description
1 polymer ?
#
loop_
_entity_poly.entity_id
_entity_poly.type
_entity_poly.pdbx_seq_one_letter_code
_entity_poly.pdbx_strand_id
1 'polypeptide(L)' 'MTKFKELSKLTKDEVNNEINEIKVELIKARVAAKKGGKVKIRDIKKTLSKLLMIQKQKTNMIKKS' A
#
# COMPACT_ATOMS: atom_id res chain seq x y z
N MET A 1 -7.95 -9.87 -2.14
CA MET A 1 -7.50 -8.99 -1.04
C MET A 1 -6.28 -9.64 -0.40
N THR A 2 -5.09 -9.06 -0.60
CA THR A 2 -3.84 -9.53 0.03
C THR A 2 -4.01 -9.53 1.55
N LYS A 3 -3.67 -10.64 2.22
CA LYS A 3 -3.89 -10.77 3.66
C LYS A 3 -2.85 -9.90 4.38
N PHE A 4 -3.29 -9.15 5.39
CA PHE A 4 -2.39 -8.30 6.18
C PHE A 4 -1.19 -9.07 6.76
N LYS A 5 -1.40 -10.35 7.12
CA LYS A 5 -0.37 -11.26 7.62
C LYS A 5 0.74 -11.56 6.61
N GLU A 6 0.46 -11.47 5.32
CA GLU A 6 1.46 -11.67 4.26
C GLU A 6 2.30 -10.40 4.12
N LEU A 7 1.62 -9.25 4.06
CA LEU A 7 2.28 -7.93 3.98
C LEU A 7 3.17 -7.63 5.19
N SER A 8 2.85 -8.13 6.39
CA SER A 8 3.66 -7.91 7.59
C SER A 8 5.02 -8.61 7.56
N LYS A 9 5.15 -9.68 6.77
CA LYS A 9 6.38 -10.48 6.64
C LYS A 9 7.42 -9.82 5.73
N LEU A 10 7.00 -8.90 4.86
CA LEU A 10 7.89 -8.18 3.96
C LEU A 10 8.93 -7.37 4.73
N THR A 11 10.12 -7.25 4.16
CA THR A 11 11.19 -6.37 4.65
C THR A 11 10.83 -4.90 4.44
N LYS A 12 11.57 -3.99 5.07
CA LYS A 12 11.32 -2.54 4.94
C LYS A 12 11.40 -2.06 3.48
N ASP A 13 12.37 -2.58 2.74
CA ASP A 13 12.61 -2.17 1.36
C ASP A 13 11.57 -2.75 0.42
N GLU A 14 11.16 -4.00 0.61
CA GLU A 14 10.03 -4.60 -0.11
C GLU A 14 8.73 -3.81 0.12
N VAL A 15 8.43 -3.44 1.37
CA VAL A 15 7.26 -2.61 1.70
C VAL A 15 7.33 -1.25 0.99
N ASN A 16 8.51 -0.64 0.91
CA ASN A 16 8.68 0.65 0.22
C ASN A 16 8.48 0.51 -1.31
N ASN A 17 9.02 -0.54 -1.91
CA ASN A 17 8.86 -0.84 -3.33
C ASN A 17 7.38 -1.05 -3.67
N GLU A 18 6.68 -1.85 -2.86
CA GLU A 18 5.27 -2.16 -3.09
C GLU A 18 4.36 -0.93 -2.85
N ILE A 19 4.71 -0.05 -1.91
CA ILE A 19 4.06 1.27 -1.76
C ILE A 19 4.17 2.09 -3.05
N ASN A 20 5.35 2.11 -3.68
CA ASN A 20 5.58 2.88 -4.89
C ASN A 20 4.79 2.31 -6.07
N GLU A 21 4.75 0.99 -6.22
CA GLU A 21 3.95 0.31 -7.24
C GLU A 21 2.45 0.60 -7.07
N ILE A 22 1.92 0.46 -5.85
CA ILE A 22 0.52 0.75 -5.53
C ILE A 22 0.17 2.22 -5.80
N LYS A 23 1.10 3.16 -5.55
CA LYS A 23 0.90 4.58 -5.90
C LYS A 23 0.79 4.79 -7.40
N VAL A 24 1.63 4.14 -8.20
CA VAL A 24 1.55 4.20 -9.67
C VAL A 24 0.22 3.61 -10.15
N GLU A 25 -0.19 2.47 -9.60
CA GLU A 25 -1.47 1.85 -9.93
C GLU A 25 -2.66 2.76 -9.56
N LEU A 26 -2.59 3.45 -8.42
CA LEU A 26 -3.59 4.42 -8.02
C LEU A 26 -3.71 5.58 -9.02
N ILE A 27 -2.57 6.09 -9.52
CA ILE A 27 -2.55 7.15 -10.54
C ILE A 27 -3.20 6.65 -11.83
N LYS A 28 -2.81 5.46 -12.32
CA LYS A 28 -3.41 4.83 -13.51
C LYS A 28 -4.91 4.64 -13.33
N ALA A 29 -5.34 4.14 -12.18
CA ALA A 29 -6.75 3.94 -11.86
C ALA A 29 -7.53 5.26 -11.79
N ARG A 30 -6.93 6.34 -11.27
CA ARG A 30 -7.53 7.68 -11.26
C ARG A 30 -7.71 8.25 -12.65
N VAL A 31 -6.71 8.09 -13.52
CA VAL A 31 -6.80 8.51 -14.93
C VAL A 31 -7.88 7.73 -15.67
N ALA A 32 -7.95 6.41 -15.44
CA ALA A 32 -8.95 5.54 -16.06
C ALA A 32 -10.39 5.76 -15.52
N ALA A 33 -10.56 6.23 -14.29
CA ALA A 33 -11.85 6.31 -13.62
C ALA A 33 -12.84 7.37 -14.14
N LYS A 34 -12.53 8.09 -15.23
CA LYS A 34 -13.43 9.05 -15.90
C LYS A 34 -14.83 8.48 -16.23
N LYS A 35 -15.01 7.14 -16.24
CA LYS A 35 -16.28 6.44 -16.54
C LYS A 35 -16.67 5.35 -15.52
N GLY A 36 -16.43 5.52 -14.21
CA GLY A 36 -17.07 4.66 -13.18
C GLY A 36 -16.18 3.79 -12.28
N GLY A 37 -14.87 4.03 -12.21
CA GLY A 37 -13.91 3.18 -11.47
C GLY A 37 -13.79 3.40 -9.95
N LYS A 38 -14.80 3.94 -9.26
CA LYS A 38 -14.68 4.37 -7.84
C LYS A 38 -14.36 3.23 -6.87
N VAL A 39 -14.82 2.01 -7.16
CA VAL A 39 -14.59 0.82 -6.31
C VAL A 39 -13.12 0.39 -6.35
N LYS A 40 -12.53 0.28 -7.55
CA LYS A 40 -11.12 -0.08 -7.71
C LYS A 40 -10.18 0.91 -7.01
N ILE A 41 -10.46 2.22 -7.12
CA ILE A 41 -9.71 3.25 -6.41
C ILE A 41 -9.80 3.07 -4.90
N ARG A 42 -10.99 2.73 -4.37
CA ARG A 42 -11.21 2.51 -2.94
C ARG A 42 -10.37 1.32 -2.44
N ASP A 43 -10.34 0.23 -3.19
CA ASP A 43 -9.59 -0.97 -2.80
C ASP A 43 -8.08 -0.73 -2.84
N ILE A 44 -7.57 -0.07 -3.88
CA ILE A 44 -6.16 0.34 -3.97
C ILE A 44 -5.77 1.22 -2.77
N LYS A 45 -6.62 2.19 -2.41
CA LYS A 45 -6.39 3.03 -1.21
C LYS A 45 -6.35 2.22 0.08
N LYS A 46 -7.25 1.25 0.27
CA LYS A 46 -7.24 0.38 1.46
C LYS A 46 -5.94 -0.42 1.54
N THR A 47 -5.45 -0.95 0.43
CA THR A 47 -4.16 -1.66 0.37
C THR A 47 -3.00 -0.72 0.72
N LEU A 48 -2.97 0.48 0.14
CA LEU A 48 -1.95 1.49 0.45
C LEU A 48 -1.92 1.86 1.94
N SER A 49 -3.09 2.04 2.56
CA SER A 49 -3.18 2.34 3.99
C SER A 49 -2.59 1.22 4.87
N LYS A 50 -2.80 -0.05 4.50
CA LYS A 50 -2.21 -1.19 5.22
C LYS A 50 -0.68 -1.20 5.12
N LEU A 51 -0.15 -0.96 3.91
CA LEU A 51 1.30 -0.90 3.68
C LEU A 51 1.95 0.24 4.46
N LEU A 52 1.35 1.43 4.44
CA LEU A 52 1.84 2.60 5.21
C LEU A 52 1.82 2.33 6.73
N MET A 53 0.82 1.61 7.22
CA MET A 53 0.77 1.21 8.64
C MET A 53 1.93 0.28 9.00
N ILE A 54 2.22 -0.72 8.15
CA ILE A 54 3.34 -1.66 8.33
C ILE A 54 4.68 -0.91 8.27
N GLN A 55 4.83 0.01 7.31
CA GLN A 55 6.03 0.85 7.19
C GLN A 55 6.28 1.64 8.48
N LYS A 56 5.23 2.25 9.05
CA LYS A 56 5.31 2.99 10.32
C LYS A 56 5.68 2.08 11.48
N GLN A 57 5.07 0.89 11.57
CA GLN A 57 5.39 -0.09 12.62
C GLN A 57 6.87 -0.51 12.57
N LYS A 58 7.40 -0.86 11.38
CA LYS A 58 8.81 -1.23 11.21
C LYS A 58 9.77 -0.08 11.52
N THR A 59 9.41 1.14 11.12
CA THR A 59 10.22 2.34 11.45
C THR A 59 10.26 2.62 12.95
N ASN A 60 9.14 2.42 13.65
CA ASN A 60 9.07 2.59 15.10
C ASN A 60 9.82 1.49 15.88
N MET A 61 9.94 0.28 15.33
CA MET A 61 10.79 -0.77 15.91
C MET A 61 12.25 -0.38 15.86
N ILE A 62 12.74 0.12 14.71
CA ILE A 62 14.14 0.58 14.56
C ILE A 62 14.46 1.73 15.53
N LYS A 63 13.52 2.63 15.79
CA LYS A 63 13.72 3.76 16.73
C LYS A 63 13.70 3.37 18.21
N LYS A 64 13.23 2.15 18.54
CA LYS A 64 13.17 1.63 19.91
C LYS A 64 14.35 0.71 20.26
N SER A 65 15.13 0.30 19.26
CA SER A 65 16.41 -0.39 19.42
C SER A 65 17.54 0.62 19.51
#